data_AF-A0A949YQK5-F1
#
_entry.id   AF-A0A949YQK5-F1
#
_cell.length_a   1.000
_cell.length_b   1.000
_cell.length_c   1.000
_cell.angle_alpha   90.00
_cell.angle_beta   90.00
_cell.angle_gamma   90.00
#
_symmetry.space_group_name_H-M   'P 1'
#
loop_
_entity.id
_entity.type
_entity.pdbx_description
1 polymer ?
#
loop_
_entity_poly.entity_id
_entity_poly.type
_entity_poly.pdbx_seq_one_letter_code
_entity_poly.pdbx_strand_id
1 'polypeptide(L)'
;MMYQLRQFAAVTAILWFAFGVGGPAEAGTILTTPMGLTPGEQFRFVFVTQGKTDGTNTSIDFYNNFVNTQAGGATYNGSTIQWTAIASTEATSAINNIPGTQQAPVYLPDGTEVTPSTDVTGLWSGTLKHAINELINGQITSIFVGTGTDGTGFSIPVFSLGDTVITQGLSFATDDTWVDERIAPSVFTNPLYAISQVLIVPQSVVPEPSSLWMSGIALSAGLAYWSRHRRDQRRQRPVGPPDATE
;
A
#
# COMPACT_ATOMS: atom_id res chain seq x y z
N MET A 1 -29.48 -51.14 -43.54
CA MET A 1 -29.85 -50.17 -44.60
C MET A 1 -30.30 -48.92 -43.87
N MET A 2 -29.38 -48.05 -43.43
CA MET A 2 -28.88 -46.85 -44.14
C MET A 2 -30.04 -45.88 -44.49
N TYR A 3 -30.06 -44.58 -44.23
CA TYR A 3 -29.15 -43.54 -43.69
C TYR A 3 -30.07 -42.29 -43.54
N GLN A 4 -29.94 -41.36 -42.58
CA GLN A 4 -29.25 -40.04 -42.68
C GLN A 4 -29.80 -39.27 -41.45
N LEU A 5 -29.05 -38.89 -40.40
CA LEU A 5 -28.01 -37.85 -40.32
C LEU A 5 -28.45 -36.48 -40.87
N ARG A 6 -28.73 -35.49 -40.00
CA ARG A 6 -28.22 -34.10 -40.04
C ARG A 6 -28.89 -33.13 -39.05
N GLN A 7 -28.02 -32.54 -38.21
CA GLN A 7 -27.94 -31.11 -37.81
C GLN A 7 -28.94 -30.61 -36.74
N PHE A 8 -28.61 -29.83 -35.70
CA PHE A 8 -27.51 -28.89 -35.44
C PHE A 8 -27.06 -28.91 -33.96
N ALA A 9 -25.79 -28.57 -33.74
CA ALA A 9 -25.14 -28.37 -32.46
C ALA A 9 -25.71 -27.18 -31.66
N ALA A 10 -25.74 -27.29 -30.33
CA ALA A 10 -25.77 -26.14 -29.42
C ALA A 10 -24.88 -26.47 -28.21
N VAL A 11 -23.58 -26.26 -28.41
CA VAL A 11 -22.60 -26.15 -27.32
C VAL A 11 -22.80 -24.76 -26.73
N THR A 12 -23.46 -24.66 -25.57
CA THR A 12 -23.51 -23.41 -24.82
C THR A 12 -22.26 -23.32 -23.96
N ALA A 13 -21.19 -22.80 -24.55
CA ALA A 13 -20.06 -22.28 -23.80
C ALA A 13 -20.54 -21.05 -23.01
N ILE A 14 -20.60 -21.17 -21.68
CA ILE A 14 -20.79 -20.05 -20.77
C ILE A 14 -19.51 -19.21 -20.85
N LEU A 15 -19.53 -18.21 -21.73
CA LEU A 15 -18.52 -17.16 -21.83
C LEU A 15 -18.60 -16.32 -20.56
N TRP A 16 -17.67 -16.57 -19.64
CA TRP A 16 -17.29 -15.64 -18.58
C TRP A 16 -16.69 -14.39 -19.23
N PHE A 17 -17.54 -13.41 -19.53
CA PHE A 17 -17.09 -12.04 -19.77
C PHE A 17 -16.78 -11.40 -18.41
N ALA A 18 -15.61 -11.71 -17.87
CA ALA A 18 -14.96 -10.81 -16.94
C ALA A 18 -14.51 -9.58 -17.75
N PHE A 19 -15.40 -8.60 -17.90
CA PHE A 19 -14.98 -7.26 -18.29
C PHE A 19 -14.19 -6.67 -17.11
N GLY A 20 -12.91 -7.02 -17.03
CA GLY A 20 -11.92 -6.13 -16.43
C GLY A 20 -11.92 -4.87 -17.29
N VAL A 21 -12.64 -3.85 -16.84
CA VAL A 21 -12.46 -2.50 -17.35
C VAL A 21 -11.02 -2.12 -17.03
N GLY A 22 -10.14 -2.29 -18.01
CA GLY A 22 -8.83 -1.67 -18.00
C GLY A 22 -9.06 -0.17 -18.04
N GLY A 23 -9.07 0.45 -16.86
CA GLY A 23 -8.96 1.89 -16.74
C GLY A 23 -7.67 2.38 -17.41
N PRO A 24 -7.55 3.69 -17.71
CA PRO A 24 -6.28 4.26 -18.15
C PRO A 24 -5.17 3.84 -17.19
N ALA A 25 -3.95 3.64 -17.70
CA ALA A 25 -2.78 3.42 -16.85
C ALA A 25 -2.56 4.69 -16.01
N GLU A 26 -3.17 4.74 -14.84
CA GLU A 26 -2.90 5.76 -13.84
C GLU A 26 -1.48 5.52 -13.34
N ALA A 27 -0.66 6.57 -13.36
CA ALA A 27 0.63 6.53 -12.69
C ALA A 27 0.34 6.25 -11.21
N GLY A 28 0.84 5.13 -10.68
CA GLY A 28 0.57 4.71 -9.32
C GLY A 28 0.90 5.82 -8.31
N THR A 29 -0.01 6.08 -7.39
CA THR A 29 0.16 7.12 -6.36
C THR A 29 1.38 6.82 -5.50
N ILE A 30 2.21 7.83 -5.23
CA ILE A 30 3.30 7.74 -4.27
C ILE A 30 2.80 8.29 -2.95
N LEU A 31 2.66 7.42 -1.95
CA LEU A 31 2.27 7.83 -0.60
C LEU A 31 3.51 8.22 0.21
N THR A 32 3.35 9.20 1.09
CA THR A 32 4.42 9.74 1.93
C THR A 32 4.19 9.42 3.39
N THR A 33 5.26 9.31 4.18
CA THR A 33 5.15 9.02 5.62
C THR A 33 4.27 10.06 6.32
N PRO A 34 3.22 9.64 7.05
CA PRO A 34 2.44 10.53 7.90
C PRO A 34 3.31 11.33 8.88
N MET A 35 2.91 12.58 9.15
CA MET A 35 3.66 13.45 10.05
C MET A 35 3.65 12.89 11.48
N GLY A 36 4.78 13.00 12.16
CA GLY A 36 4.91 12.59 13.56
C GLY A 36 5.36 11.15 13.77
N LEU A 37 5.41 10.34 12.71
CA LEU A 37 5.99 9.00 12.78
C LEU A 37 7.52 9.04 12.71
N THR A 38 8.17 8.22 13.53
CA THR A 38 9.63 8.09 13.59
C THR A 38 10.13 6.83 12.86
N PRO A 39 11.39 6.80 12.39
CA PRO A 39 11.93 5.63 11.71
C PRO A 39 11.80 4.33 12.50
N GLY A 40 11.29 3.28 11.85
CA GLY A 40 11.01 1.97 12.46
C GLY A 40 9.60 1.81 13.02
N GLU A 41 8.80 2.88 13.12
CA GLU A 41 7.40 2.77 13.52
C GLU A 41 6.55 2.10 12.45
N GLN A 42 5.53 1.38 12.90
CA GLN A 42 4.56 0.69 12.06
C GLN A 42 3.32 1.54 11.87
N PHE A 43 2.74 1.50 10.68
CA PHE A 43 1.49 2.19 10.37
C PHE A 43 0.80 1.54 9.16
N ARG A 44 -0.41 2.00 8.85
CA ARG A 44 -1.19 1.59 7.67
C ARG A 44 -1.82 2.80 7.00
N PHE A 45 -2.12 2.66 5.71
CA PHE A 45 -3.01 3.56 4.98
C PHE A 45 -4.39 2.96 4.82
N VAL A 46 -5.41 3.81 4.76
CA VAL A 46 -6.79 3.45 4.42
C VAL A 46 -7.39 4.45 3.43
N PHE A 47 -8.19 3.99 2.48
CA PHE A 47 -8.88 4.87 1.52
C PHE A 47 -10.20 4.25 1.02
N VAL A 48 -11.03 5.06 0.36
CA VAL A 48 -12.25 4.67 -0.34
C VAL A 48 -11.93 4.45 -1.82
N THR A 49 -12.32 3.33 -2.41
CA THR A 49 -12.08 3.10 -3.83
C THR A 49 -12.85 4.09 -4.71
N GLN A 50 -12.24 4.57 -5.79
CA GLN A 50 -12.91 5.42 -6.76
C GLN A 50 -13.90 4.62 -7.62
N GLY A 51 -13.47 3.45 -8.10
CA GLY A 51 -14.33 2.49 -8.76
C GLY A 51 -15.30 1.85 -7.78
N LYS A 52 -16.32 1.22 -8.36
CA LYS A 52 -17.38 0.54 -7.62
C LYS A 52 -17.51 -0.90 -8.08
N THR A 53 -17.96 -1.76 -7.19
CA THR A 53 -18.31 -3.15 -7.48
C THR A 53 -19.63 -3.50 -6.79
N ASP A 54 -20.36 -4.47 -7.33
CA ASP A 54 -21.55 -5.01 -6.65
C ASP A 54 -21.12 -5.96 -5.52
N GLY A 55 -22.04 -6.25 -4.61
CA GLY A 55 -21.83 -7.13 -3.47
C GLY A 55 -22.31 -8.56 -3.69
N THR A 56 -22.39 -9.04 -4.93
CA THR A 56 -22.99 -10.36 -5.24
C THR A 56 -22.02 -11.54 -5.09
N ASN A 57 -20.71 -11.27 -5.02
CA ASN A 57 -19.68 -12.31 -4.91
C ASN A 57 -19.53 -12.78 -3.46
N THR A 58 -19.47 -14.10 -3.24
CA THR A 58 -19.31 -14.69 -1.89
C THR A 58 -17.86 -14.84 -1.44
N SER A 59 -16.89 -14.57 -2.32
CA SER A 59 -15.46 -14.73 -2.04
C SER A 59 -14.84 -13.43 -1.57
N ILE A 60 -14.27 -13.41 -0.36
CA ILE A 60 -13.56 -12.22 0.15
C ILE A 60 -12.36 -11.84 -0.74
N ASP A 61 -11.73 -12.84 -1.37
CA ASP A 61 -10.61 -12.61 -2.32
C ASP A 61 -11.02 -11.81 -3.55
N PHE A 62 -12.27 -11.89 -3.98
CA PHE A 62 -12.76 -11.06 -5.10
C PHE A 62 -12.67 -9.57 -4.74
N TYR A 63 -13.12 -9.21 -3.54
CA TYR A 63 -13.08 -7.84 -3.04
C TYR A 63 -11.65 -7.38 -2.73
N ASN A 64 -10.80 -8.26 -2.19
CA ASN A 64 -9.37 -7.98 -2.00
C ASN A 64 -8.68 -7.68 -3.35
N ASN A 65 -8.95 -8.47 -4.39
CA ASN A 65 -8.41 -8.23 -5.74
C ASN A 65 -8.94 -6.92 -6.35
N PHE A 66 -10.22 -6.63 -6.13
CA PHE A 66 -10.82 -5.37 -6.57
C PHE A 66 -10.10 -4.17 -5.94
N VAL A 67 -9.93 -4.11 -4.62
CA VAL A 67 -9.27 -2.96 -3.98
C VAL A 67 -7.80 -2.82 -4.37
N ASN A 68 -7.07 -3.92 -4.62
CA ASN A 68 -5.71 -3.87 -5.15
C ASN A 68 -5.68 -3.27 -6.57
N THR A 69 -6.65 -3.60 -7.41
CA THR A 69 -6.79 -3.01 -8.73
C THR A 69 -7.09 -1.51 -8.62
N GLN A 70 -7.95 -1.11 -7.69
CA GLN A 70 -8.32 0.28 -7.44
C GLN A 70 -7.16 1.12 -6.87
N ALA A 71 -6.21 0.49 -6.18
CA ALA A 71 -5.01 1.17 -5.70
C ALA A 71 -4.01 1.52 -6.81
N GLY A 72 -4.19 1.02 -8.03
CA GLY A 72 -3.39 1.42 -9.20
C GLY A 72 -1.89 1.17 -9.06
N GLY A 73 -1.48 0.23 -8.21
CA GLY A 73 -0.06 -0.02 -7.91
C GLY A 73 0.59 1.06 -7.05
N ALA A 74 -0.17 1.75 -6.19
CA ALA A 74 0.33 2.73 -5.25
C ALA A 74 1.59 2.23 -4.51
N THR A 75 2.56 3.13 -4.35
CA THR A 75 3.87 2.81 -3.78
C THR A 75 4.15 3.62 -2.52
N TYR A 76 4.92 3.01 -1.63
CA TYR A 76 5.51 3.66 -0.48
C TYR A 76 6.98 3.26 -0.40
N ASN A 77 7.87 4.25 -0.25
CA ASN A 77 9.32 4.03 -0.19
C ASN A 77 9.84 3.16 -1.36
N GLY A 78 9.34 3.42 -2.58
CA GLY A 78 9.74 2.71 -3.80
C GLY A 78 9.22 1.28 -3.94
N SER A 79 8.37 0.79 -3.02
CA SER A 79 7.77 -0.53 -3.08
C SER A 79 6.25 -0.44 -3.26
N THR A 80 5.68 -1.34 -4.07
CA THR A 80 4.21 -1.46 -4.23
C THR A 80 3.56 -1.92 -2.93
N ILE A 81 2.45 -1.29 -2.59
CA ILE A 81 1.66 -1.59 -1.39
C ILE A 81 0.58 -2.61 -1.76
N GLN A 82 0.44 -3.64 -0.93
CA GLN A 82 -0.68 -4.58 -1.01
C GLN A 82 -1.85 -4.09 -0.15
N TRP A 83 -3.06 -4.26 -0.68
CA TRP A 83 -4.29 -3.78 -0.07
C TRP A 83 -5.26 -4.93 0.24
N THR A 84 -6.18 -4.68 1.15
CA THR A 84 -7.21 -5.63 1.56
C THR A 84 -8.51 -4.85 1.77
N ALA A 85 -9.64 -5.44 1.40
CA ALA A 85 -10.92 -4.79 1.57
C ALA A 85 -11.33 -4.82 3.05
N ILE A 86 -11.81 -3.69 3.59
CA ILE A 86 -12.51 -3.68 4.88
C ILE A 86 -13.97 -4.02 4.58
N ALA A 87 -14.23 -5.31 4.44
CA ALA A 87 -15.54 -5.86 4.16
C ALA A 87 -15.63 -7.30 4.67
N SER A 88 -16.86 -7.78 4.79
CA SER A 88 -17.15 -9.14 5.22
C SER A 88 -17.98 -9.88 4.19
N THR A 89 -17.70 -11.17 4.07
CA THR A 89 -18.57 -12.18 3.45
C THR A 89 -19.07 -13.12 4.55
N GLU A 90 -20.04 -13.99 4.26
CA GLU A 90 -20.53 -14.97 5.24
C GLU A 90 -19.40 -15.84 5.81
N ALA A 91 -18.38 -16.14 5.01
CA ALA A 91 -17.25 -16.99 5.41
C ALA A 91 -16.10 -16.22 6.07
N THR A 92 -16.04 -14.89 5.97
CA THR A 92 -14.89 -14.10 6.44
C THR A 92 -15.31 -12.71 6.90
N SER A 93 -15.13 -12.46 8.19
CA SER A 93 -15.28 -11.14 8.81
C SER A 93 -14.15 -10.18 8.45
N ALA A 94 -14.46 -8.88 8.33
CA ALA A 94 -13.50 -7.82 8.05
C ALA A 94 -12.35 -7.78 9.06
N ILE A 95 -12.65 -7.93 10.36
CA ILE A 95 -11.63 -7.96 11.42
C ILE A 95 -10.59 -9.07 11.22
N ASN A 96 -10.98 -10.19 10.62
CA ASN A 96 -10.10 -11.32 10.32
C ASN A 96 -9.43 -11.22 8.94
N ASN A 97 -10.01 -10.45 8.01
CA ASN A 97 -9.47 -10.24 6.68
C ASN A 97 -8.23 -9.33 6.71
N ILE A 98 -8.18 -8.35 7.63
CA ILE A 98 -7.06 -7.40 7.74
C ILE A 98 -5.76 -8.13 8.16
N PRO A 99 -4.70 -8.14 7.31
CA PRO A 99 -3.51 -8.94 7.57
C PRO A 99 -2.52 -8.24 8.51
N GLY A 100 -1.82 -8.98 9.36
CA GLY A 100 -0.69 -8.49 10.18
C GLY A 100 -1.07 -8.04 11.59
N THR A 101 -0.20 -7.24 12.22
CA THR A 101 -0.45 -6.76 13.59
C THR A 101 -1.64 -5.81 13.65
N GLN A 102 -2.45 -5.95 14.69
CA GLN A 102 -3.62 -5.10 14.89
C GLN A 102 -3.29 -3.79 15.63
N GLN A 103 -2.04 -3.57 16.04
CA GLN A 103 -1.61 -2.42 16.86
C GLN A 103 -1.09 -1.22 16.05
N ALA A 104 -1.07 -1.31 14.71
CA ALA A 104 -0.53 -0.24 13.88
C ALA A 104 -1.58 0.86 13.65
N PRO A 105 -1.26 2.15 13.87
CA PRO A 105 -2.14 3.26 13.56
C PRO A 105 -2.47 3.34 12.07
N VAL A 106 -3.68 3.82 11.78
CA VAL A 106 -4.24 3.89 10.43
C VAL A 106 -4.37 5.35 10.03
N TYR A 107 -3.90 5.67 8.83
CA TYR A 107 -3.88 7.02 8.28
C TYR A 107 -4.58 7.09 6.93
N LEU A 108 -5.15 8.26 6.63
CA LEU A 108 -5.57 8.62 5.28
C LEU A 108 -4.36 8.87 4.36
N PRO A 109 -4.53 8.90 3.02
CA PRO A 109 -3.48 9.24 2.07
C PRO A 109 -2.80 10.59 2.32
N ASP A 110 -3.54 11.58 2.85
CA ASP A 110 -2.99 12.88 3.25
C ASP A 110 -2.12 12.85 4.53
N GLY A 111 -2.11 11.72 5.25
CA GLY A 111 -1.40 11.53 6.50
C GLY A 111 -2.20 11.86 7.77
N THR A 112 -3.51 12.11 7.67
CA THR A 112 -4.41 12.32 8.81
C THR A 112 -4.71 10.99 9.52
N GLU A 113 -4.55 10.94 10.85
CA GLU A 113 -4.79 9.72 11.64
C GLU A 113 -6.30 9.42 11.77
N VAL A 114 -6.71 8.23 11.35
CA VAL A 114 -8.09 7.72 11.46
C VAL A 114 -8.31 7.03 12.80
N THR A 115 -7.36 6.19 13.22
CA THR A 115 -7.50 5.37 14.43
C THR A 115 -6.13 4.83 14.88
N PRO A 116 -5.90 4.63 16.21
CA PRO A 116 -4.59 4.19 16.70
C PRO A 116 -4.29 2.71 16.44
N SER A 117 -5.28 1.89 16.08
CA SER A 117 -5.14 0.44 15.89
C SER A 117 -6.25 -0.12 14.99
N THR A 118 -6.14 -1.36 14.55
CA THR A 118 -7.18 -2.08 13.78
C THR A 118 -7.93 -3.14 14.61
N ASP A 119 -7.79 -3.12 15.94
CA ASP A 119 -8.53 -3.97 16.88
C ASP A 119 -9.78 -3.27 17.45
N VAL A 120 -10.40 -3.90 18.46
CA VAL A 120 -11.58 -3.41 19.19
C VAL A 120 -11.35 -2.13 19.97
N THR A 121 -10.10 -1.66 20.12
CA THR A 121 -9.78 -0.38 20.75
C THR A 121 -9.52 0.73 19.73
N GLY A 122 -9.44 0.38 18.44
CA GLY A 122 -9.22 1.31 17.35
C GLY A 122 -10.34 1.27 16.32
N LEU A 123 -10.10 0.68 15.16
CA LEU A 123 -11.03 0.67 14.02
C LEU A 123 -12.42 0.15 14.39
N TRP A 124 -12.51 -0.81 15.32
CA TRP A 124 -13.77 -1.45 15.76
C TRP A 124 -14.22 -0.99 17.15
N SER A 125 -13.86 0.23 17.55
CA SER A 125 -14.11 0.75 18.90
C SER A 125 -15.46 1.43 19.11
N GLY A 126 -16.25 1.63 18.05
CA GLY A 126 -17.42 2.49 18.09
C GLY A 126 -17.21 3.88 17.47
N THR A 127 -15.96 4.34 17.38
CA THR A 127 -15.65 5.72 16.95
C THR A 127 -14.27 5.83 16.30
N LEU A 128 -14.17 6.64 15.25
CA LEU A 128 -12.95 7.02 14.57
C LEU A 128 -12.51 8.44 14.97
N LYS A 129 -11.19 8.70 14.99
CA LYS A 129 -10.65 10.05 15.16
C LYS A 129 -10.96 10.93 13.95
N HIS A 130 -11.01 10.32 12.76
CA HIS A 130 -11.32 10.96 11.50
C HIS A 130 -12.07 9.98 10.58
N ALA A 131 -12.94 10.49 9.71
CA ALA A 131 -13.69 9.65 8.79
C ALA A 131 -12.79 9.06 7.70
N ILE A 132 -13.17 7.91 7.14
CA ILE A 132 -12.47 7.30 5.99
C ILE A 132 -13.07 7.87 4.70
N ASN A 133 -12.71 9.11 4.38
CA ASN A 133 -13.38 9.90 3.36
C ASN A 133 -12.46 10.35 2.21
N GLU A 134 -11.34 9.67 1.97
CA GLU A 134 -10.43 10.00 0.87
C GLU A 134 -10.29 8.87 -0.14
N LEU A 135 -10.18 9.23 -1.42
CA LEU A 135 -9.66 8.36 -2.47
C LEU A 135 -8.14 8.20 -2.33
N ILE A 136 -7.54 7.20 -2.98
CA ILE A 136 -6.08 6.93 -2.89
C ILE A 136 -5.20 8.14 -3.25
N ASN A 137 -5.71 9.08 -4.06
CA ASN A 137 -5.03 10.29 -4.48
C ASN A 137 -5.25 11.49 -3.53
N GLY A 138 -5.88 11.28 -2.36
CA GLY A 138 -6.19 12.31 -1.36
C GLY A 138 -7.43 13.15 -1.66
N GLN A 139 -8.20 12.84 -2.72
CA GLN A 139 -9.45 13.56 -2.98
C GLN A 139 -10.54 13.13 -1.99
N ILE A 140 -11.16 14.12 -1.34
CA ILE A 140 -12.27 13.88 -0.40
C ILE A 140 -13.50 13.36 -1.15
N THR A 141 -14.18 12.38 -0.57
CA THR A 141 -15.40 11.75 -1.07
C THR A 141 -16.43 11.52 0.05
N SER A 142 -17.72 11.67 -0.29
CA SER A 142 -18.85 11.46 0.61
C SER A 142 -19.84 10.53 -0.08
N ILE A 143 -19.85 9.26 0.32
CA ILE A 143 -20.58 8.21 -0.38
C ILE A 143 -20.88 7.02 0.55
N PHE A 144 -21.93 6.26 0.22
CA PHE A 144 -22.15 4.95 0.82
C PHE A 144 -21.10 3.94 0.34
N VAL A 145 -20.59 3.13 1.25
CA VAL A 145 -19.52 2.15 1.02
C VAL A 145 -20.06 0.75 1.30
N GLY A 146 -19.78 -0.22 0.44
CA GLY A 146 -20.18 -1.61 0.67
C GLY A 146 -19.28 -2.25 1.72
N THR A 147 -19.87 -2.85 2.76
CA THR A 147 -19.10 -3.39 3.90
C THR A 147 -19.55 -4.80 4.28
N GLY A 148 -20.85 -5.08 4.35
CA GLY A 148 -21.38 -6.34 4.86
C GLY A 148 -20.97 -6.67 6.30
N THR A 149 -20.54 -5.65 7.06
CA THR A 149 -19.82 -5.77 8.33
C THR A 149 -20.53 -4.93 9.40
N ASP A 150 -20.58 -5.41 10.64
CA ASP A 150 -21.10 -4.64 11.78
C ASP A 150 -20.06 -3.70 12.39
N GLY A 151 -20.48 -2.84 13.32
CA GLY A 151 -19.60 -1.91 14.05
C GLY A 151 -18.44 -2.58 14.82
N THR A 152 -18.54 -3.89 15.08
CA THR A 152 -17.51 -4.66 15.78
C THR A 152 -16.56 -5.43 14.84
N GLY A 153 -16.73 -5.27 13.53
CA GLY A 153 -15.87 -5.86 12.50
C GLY A 153 -16.24 -7.29 12.10
N PHE A 154 -17.39 -7.81 12.57
CA PHE A 154 -17.87 -9.13 12.21
C PHE A 154 -18.80 -9.09 11.00
N SER A 155 -18.82 -10.20 10.25
CA SER A 155 -19.81 -10.41 9.20
C SER A 155 -21.22 -10.40 9.79
N ILE A 156 -22.14 -9.71 9.14
CA ILE A 156 -23.56 -9.76 9.53
C ILE A 156 -24.22 -10.90 8.74
N PRO A 157 -24.73 -11.96 9.39
CA PRO A 157 -25.45 -13.02 8.69
C PRO A 157 -26.60 -12.45 7.88
N VAL A 158 -26.78 -12.94 6.64
CA VAL A 158 -27.78 -12.49 5.65
C VAL A 158 -27.66 -11.04 5.14
N PHE A 159 -26.70 -10.26 5.64
CA PHE A 159 -26.39 -8.90 5.17
C PHE A 159 -24.92 -8.73 4.81
N SER A 160 -24.19 -9.83 4.61
CA SER A 160 -22.78 -9.83 4.21
C SER A 160 -22.64 -9.71 2.70
N LEU A 161 -21.44 -9.37 2.21
CA LEU A 161 -21.18 -9.46 0.77
C LEU A 161 -21.33 -10.91 0.30
N GLY A 162 -22.03 -11.11 -0.81
CA GLY A 162 -22.47 -12.42 -1.30
C GLY A 162 -23.96 -12.71 -1.06
N ASP A 163 -24.61 -11.98 -0.14
CA ASP A 163 -26.04 -12.08 0.11
C ASP A 163 -26.89 -11.30 -0.91
N THR A 164 -28.21 -11.43 -0.88
CA THR A 164 -29.12 -10.66 -1.75
C THR A 164 -29.24 -9.18 -1.37
N VAL A 165 -28.93 -8.88 -0.11
CA VAL A 165 -28.95 -7.55 0.49
C VAL A 165 -27.67 -7.45 1.32
N ILE A 166 -26.99 -6.31 1.28
CA ILE A 166 -25.72 -6.08 1.98
C ILE A 166 -25.84 -4.87 2.89
N THR A 167 -25.07 -4.89 3.98
CA THR A 167 -24.81 -3.71 4.80
C THR A 167 -23.87 -2.74 4.08
N GLN A 168 -24.16 -1.45 4.24
CA GLN A 168 -23.38 -0.33 3.75
C GLN A 168 -23.05 0.61 4.90
N GLY A 169 -21.85 1.17 4.87
CA GLY A 169 -21.43 2.27 5.73
C GLY A 169 -21.41 3.62 5.01
N LEU A 170 -20.99 4.67 5.71
CA LEU A 170 -20.88 6.04 5.23
C LEU A 170 -19.43 6.57 5.32
N SER A 171 -18.82 6.95 4.19
CA SER A 171 -17.42 7.36 4.15
C SER A 171 -17.08 8.59 5.03
N PHE A 172 -18.07 9.44 5.30
CA PHE A 172 -17.90 10.69 6.04
C PHE A 172 -18.33 10.60 7.51
N ALA A 173 -18.74 9.41 7.97
CA ALA A 173 -19.09 9.19 9.37
C ALA A 173 -17.86 8.83 10.21
N THR A 174 -17.94 9.12 11.49
CA THR A 174 -16.91 8.80 12.49
C THR A 174 -17.44 7.91 13.62
N ASP A 175 -18.75 7.68 13.69
CA ASP A 175 -19.35 6.67 14.58
C ASP A 175 -19.59 5.38 13.78
N ASP A 176 -20.14 4.34 14.41
CA ASP A 176 -20.37 3.02 13.81
C ASP A 176 -21.07 3.02 12.44
N THR A 177 -21.78 4.08 12.09
CA THR A 177 -22.39 4.25 10.76
C THR A 177 -21.36 4.33 9.64
N TRP A 178 -20.08 4.55 9.94
CA TRP A 178 -18.99 4.48 8.96
C TRP A 178 -18.91 3.11 8.28
N VAL A 179 -19.30 2.04 9.00
CA VAL A 179 -19.30 0.66 8.52
C VAL A 179 -20.71 0.04 8.44
N ASP A 180 -21.62 0.41 9.34
CA ASP A 180 -22.95 -0.19 9.47
C ASP A 180 -24.03 0.89 9.63
N GLU A 181 -24.47 1.45 8.51
CA GLU A 181 -25.52 2.49 8.48
C GLU A 181 -26.85 1.95 7.98
N ARG A 182 -26.82 1.22 6.85
CA ARG A 182 -28.04 0.76 6.19
C ARG A 182 -27.82 -0.51 5.41
N ILE A 183 -28.93 -1.10 4.96
CA ILE A 183 -28.94 -2.22 4.04
C ILE A 183 -29.36 -1.79 2.63
N ALA A 184 -28.82 -2.44 1.60
CA ALA A 184 -29.18 -2.21 0.20
C ALA A 184 -29.08 -3.50 -0.63
N PRO A 185 -29.82 -3.63 -1.76
CA PRO A 185 -29.66 -4.77 -2.66
C PRO A 185 -28.21 -4.97 -3.11
N SER A 186 -27.72 -6.21 -3.10
CA SER A 186 -26.32 -6.52 -3.42
C SER A 186 -25.93 -6.20 -4.87
N VAL A 187 -26.91 -6.14 -5.78
CA VAL A 187 -26.73 -5.74 -7.17
C VAL A 187 -26.39 -4.26 -7.37
N PHE A 188 -26.50 -3.44 -6.32
CA PHE A 188 -26.07 -2.05 -6.40
C PHE A 188 -24.55 -1.96 -6.26
N THR A 189 -23.91 -1.23 -7.17
CA THR A 189 -22.45 -1.04 -7.13
C THR A 189 -22.08 0.02 -6.10
N ASN A 190 -21.13 -0.29 -5.22
CA ASN A 190 -20.61 0.62 -4.21
C ASN A 190 -19.08 0.65 -4.25
N PRO A 191 -18.44 1.77 -3.85
CA PRO A 191 -17.04 1.73 -3.49
C PRO A 191 -16.84 0.84 -2.26
N LEU A 192 -15.61 0.43 -2.01
CA LEU A 192 -15.19 -0.29 -0.81
C LEU A 192 -14.13 0.53 -0.07
N TYR A 193 -13.96 0.25 1.22
CA TYR A 193 -12.76 0.67 1.93
C TYR A 193 -11.62 -0.30 1.66
N ALA A 194 -10.42 0.24 1.52
CA ALA A 194 -9.20 -0.50 1.28
C ALA A 194 -8.16 -0.12 2.35
N ILE A 195 -7.58 -1.11 3.02
CA ILE A 195 -6.52 -0.92 4.01
C ILE A 195 -5.24 -1.62 3.57
N SER A 196 -4.10 -0.98 3.80
CA SER A 196 -2.81 -1.53 3.42
C SER A 196 -2.36 -2.65 4.36
N GLN A 197 -1.42 -3.46 3.87
CA GLN A 197 -0.51 -4.19 4.77
C GLN A 197 0.19 -3.24 5.76
N VAL A 198 0.80 -3.79 6.81
CA VAL A 198 1.63 -3.00 7.73
C VAL A 198 2.84 -2.44 6.98
N LEU A 199 3.04 -1.13 7.08
CA LEU A 199 4.19 -0.41 6.56
C LEU A 199 5.10 -0.01 7.71
N ILE A 200 6.39 0.16 7.42
CA ILE A 200 7.40 0.57 8.39
C ILE A 200 8.05 1.84 7.87
N VAL A 201 8.17 2.86 8.72
CA VAL A 201 8.87 4.09 8.38
C VAL A 201 10.33 3.78 8.07
N PRO A 202 10.84 4.12 6.88
CA PRO A 202 12.20 3.77 6.49
C PRO A 202 13.22 4.43 7.41
N GLN A 203 14.26 3.68 7.75
CA GLN A 203 15.44 4.25 8.37
C GLN A 203 16.17 5.11 7.35
N SER A 204 16.44 6.37 7.70
CA SER A 204 17.33 7.23 6.92
C SER A 204 18.72 6.60 6.97
N VAL A 205 19.08 5.88 5.91
CA VAL A 205 20.47 5.49 5.67
C VAL A 205 21.23 6.73 5.23
N VAL A 206 21.69 7.54 6.18
CA VAL A 206 22.69 8.57 5.88
C VAL A 206 23.95 7.82 5.44
N PRO A 207 24.42 7.93 4.19
CA PRO A 207 25.76 7.45 3.85
C PRO A 207 26.69 8.33 4.67
N GLU A 208 27.45 7.75 5.61
CA GLU A 208 28.38 8.51 6.45
C GLU A 208 29.28 9.38 5.54
N PRO A 209 29.11 10.72 5.52
CA PRO A 209 29.91 11.56 4.63
C PRO A 209 31.39 11.53 5.05
N SER A 210 31.67 11.18 6.30
CA SER A 210 32.99 11.24 6.93
C SER A 210 33.99 10.21 6.37
N SER A 211 33.57 9.02 5.93
CA SER A 211 34.51 8.01 5.44
C SER A 211 35.09 8.35 4.04
N LEU A 212 34.35 9.10 3.22
CA LEU A 212 34.83 9.62 1.93
C LEU A 212 35.80 10.80 2.08
N TRP A 213 35.57 11.70 3.05
CA TRP A 213 36.49 12.81 3.30
C TRP A 213 37.78 12.37 4.02
N MET A 214 37.67 11.44 4.97
CA MET A 214 38.83 10.95 5.73
C MET A 214 39.81 10.13 4.86
N SER A 215 39.31 9.36 3.89
CA SER A 215 40.16 8.67 2.92
C SER A 215 40.83 9.64 1.93
N GLY A 216 40.14 10.70 1.51
CA GLY A 216 40.70 11.74 0.64
C GLY A 216 41.83 12.55 1.29
N ILE A 217 41.71 12.87 2.58
CA ILE A 217 42.76 13.59 3.32
C ILE A 217 43.97 12.68 3.58
N ALA A 218 43.76 11.41 3.91
CA ALA A 218 44.86 10.46 4.12
C ALA A 218 45.68 10.21 2.84
N LEU A 219 45.02 10.08 1.68
CA LEU A 219 45.69 9.89 0.39
C LEU A 219 46.47 11.14 -0.06
N SER A 220 45.90 12.34 0.13
CA SER A 220 46.56 13.60 -0.24
C SER A 220 47.75 13.93 0.67
N ALA A 221 47.65 13.67 1.97
CA ALA A 221 48.77 13.78 2.90
C ALA A 221 49.89 12.78 2.60
N GLY A 222 49.54 11.53 2.27
CA GLY A 222 50.50 10.49 1.89
C GLY A 222 51.27 10.82 0.61
N LEU A 223 50.58 11.33 -0.43
CA LEU A 223 51.21 11.76 -1.67
C LEU A 223 52.11 13.00 -1.47
N ALA A 224 51.69 13.96 -0.63
CA ALA A 224 52.49 15.12 -0.31
C ALA A 224 53.78 14.75 0.44
N TYR A 225 53.71 13.87 1.45
CA TYR A 225 54.87 13.38 2.19
C TYR A 225 55.85 12.63 1.28
N TRP A 226 55.33 11.71 0.45
CA TRP A 226 56.15 10.94 -0.49
C TRP A 226 56.85 11.80 -1.55
N SER A 227 56.18 12.85 -2.04
CA SER A 227 56.75 13.79 -3.01
C SER A 227 57.92 14.60 -2.43
N ARG A 228 57.85 14.97 -1.14
CA ARG A 228 58.91 15.69 -0.44
C ARG A 228 60.12 14.80 -0.18
N HIS A 229 59.89 13.58 0.34
CA HIS A 229 60.96 12.61 0.59
C HIS A 229 61.76 12.28 -0.69
N ARG A 230 61.10 12.13 -1.85
CA ARG A 230 61.79 11.91 -3.13
C ARG A 230 62.64 13.09 -3.58
N ARG A 231 62.26 14.33 -3.26
CA ARG A 231 63.04 15.53 -3.60
C ARG A 231 64.31 15.61 -2.75
N ASP A 232 64.21 15.27 -1.47
CA ASP A 232 65.35 15.30 -0.56
C ASP A 232 66.40 14.23 -0.93
N GLN A 233 65.97 13.03 -1.30
CA GLN A 233 66.89 12.00 -1.80
C GLN A 233 67.57 12.36 -3.13
N ARG A 234 66.97 13.20 -3.96
CA ARG A 234 67.62 13.69 -5.20
C ARG A 234 68.65 14.79 -4.93
N ARG A 235 68.49 15.58 -3.87
CA ARG A 235 69.44 16.63 -3.46
C ARG A 235 70.68 16.07 -2.77
N GLN A 236 70.59 14.89 -2.19
CA GLN A 236 71.70 14.21 -1.53
C GLN A 236 72.52 13.31 -2.48
N ARG A 237 72.25 13.31 -3.79
CA ARG A 237 73.15 12.65 -4.74
C ARG A 237 74.46 13.46 -4.82
N PRO A 238 75.62 12.86 -4.49
CA PRO A 238 76.89 13.54 -4.62
C PRO A 238 77.12 13.93 -6.08
N VAL A 239 77.51 15.17 -6.32
CA VAL A 239 78.10 15.59 -7.59
C VAL A 239 79.36 14.75 -7.78
N GLY A 240 79.44 14.01 -8.88
CA GLY A 240 80.61 13.19 -9.21
C GLY A 240 81.89 14.05 -9.26
N PRO A 241 83.07 13.44 -9.03
CA PRO A 241 84.31 14.18 -8.92
C PRO A 241 84.60 14.96 -10.20
N PRO A 242 85.21 16.15 -10.12
CA PRO A 242 85.65 16.87 -11.30
C PRO A 242 86.69 16.01 -12.02
N ASP A 243 86.44 15.75 -13.31
CA ASP A 243 87.37 15.06 -14.19
C ASP A 243 88.65 15.90 -14.27
N ALA A 244 89.76 15.28 -13.88
CA ALA A 244 91.06 15.92 -13.84
C ALA A 244 91.59 16.10 -15.27
N THR A 245 92.23 17.24 -15.48
CA THR A 245 93.05 17.61 -16.62
C THR A 245 94.10 16.55 -16.97
N GLU A 246 94.21 16.22 -18.26
CA GLU A 246 95.47 16.21 -19.04
C GLU A 246 95.17 16.34 -20.54
#